data_AF-A0A960CB60-F1
#
_entry.id   AF-A0A960CB60-F1
#
_cell.length_a   1.000
_cell.length_b   1.000
_cell.length_c   1.000
_cell.angle_alpha   90.00
_cell.angle_beta   90.00
_cell.angle_gamma   90.00
#
_symmetry.space_group_name_H-M   'P 1'
#
loop_
_entity.id
_entity.type
_entity.pdbx_description
1 polymer ?
#
loop_
_entity_poly.entity_id
_entity_poly.type
_entity_poly.pdbx_seq_one_letter_code
_entity_poly.pdbx_strand_id
1 'polypeptide(L)'
;MPETSPPPSPVPDSCDLTDLADPVASVIAVELASSFIRLCMCQAEPIVVRLARNEPTLRQGGGIDLHKRIVSQRLYRLIDPDVFRALAAAVPLSHAEYALSRIETLLRDQFADVVGTAAGYLLSDGHDAAIQMATVATTMAAREVRGRVVEIIARTRQPIEEV
;
A
#
# COMPACT_ATOMS: atom_id res chain seq x y z
N MET A 1 41.92 -12.61 32.27
CA MET A 1 41.76 -11.64 31.18
C MET A 1 40.28 -11.32 31.09
N PRO A 2 39.85 -10.08 31.33
CA PRO A 2 38.43 -9.74 31.24
C PRO A 2 38.03 -9.48 29.77
N GLU A 3 37.03 -10.20 29.29
CA GLU A 3 36.37 -9.96 28.00
C GLU A 3 35.68 -8.59 28.04
N THR A 4 36.15 -7.66 27.22
CA THR A 4 35.43 -6.41 26.93
C THR A 4 34.33 -6.69 25.93
N SER A 5 33.08 -6.73 26.40
CA SER A 5 31.90 -6.72 25.55
C SER A 5 31.96 -5.56 24.54
N PRO A 6 31.58 -5.76 23.27
CA PRO A 6 31.54 -4.68 22.30
C PRO A 6 30.53 -3.61 22.75
N PRO A 7 30.80 -2.33 22.47
CA PRO A 7 29.90 -1.25 22.84
C PRO A 7 28.52 -1.47 22.20
N PRO A 8 27.43 -1.05 22.87
CA PRO A 8 26.09 -1.13 22.29
C PRO A 8 26.10 -0.39 20.96
N SER A 9 25.65 -1.05 19.90
CA SER A 9 25.39 -0.38 18.62
C SER A 9 24.42 0.77 18.90
N PRO A 10 24.68 1.98 18.36
CA PRO A 10 23.73 3.06 18.49
C PRO A 10 22.39 2.57 17.95
N VAL A 11 21.36 2.67 18.80
CA VAL A 11 19.97 2.65 18.34
C VAL A 11 19.91 3.67 17.20
N PRO A 12 19.24 3.40 16.07
CA PRO A 12 19.01 4.43 15.06
C PRO A 12 18.09 5.48 15.69
N ASP A 13 18.71 6.41 16.41
CA ASP A 13 18.11 7.64 16.87
C ASP A 13 17.87 8.50 15.64
N SER A 14 16.69 9.12 15.67
CA SER A 14 16.12 10.00 14.66
C SER A 14 15.59 9.28 13.42
N CYS A 15 14.26 9.29 13.30
CA CYS A 15 13.64 9.54 12.00
C CYS A 15 14.40 10.72 11.39
N ASP A 16 15.07 10.48 10.28
CA ASP A 16 15.77 11.51 9.52
C ASP A 16 14.71 12.53 9.05
N LEU A 17 14.51 13.60 9.83
CA LEU A 17 13.56 14.68 9.54
C LEU A 17 14.07 15.57 8.39
N THR A 18 15.26 15.30 7.88
CA THR A 18 15.89 16.06 6.80
C THR A 18 15.25 15.80 5.42
N ASP A 19 14.44 14.74 5.29
CA ASP A 19 13.62 14.44 4.09
C ASP A 19 12.25 15.15 4.05
N LEU A 20 12.00 16.09 4.97
CA LEU A 20 10.80 16.94 4.97
C LEU A 20 10.88 18.10 3.95
N ALA A 21 11.29 17.83 2.71
CA ALA A 21 11.21 18.83 1.63
C ALA A 21 9.75 19.30 1.40
N ASP A 22 8.78 18.46 1.76
CA ASP A 22 7.35 18.76 1.71
C ASP A 22 6.59 18.13 2.90
N PRO A 23 6.34 18.89 3.98
CA PRO A 23 5.68 18.37 5.17
C PRO A 23 4.23 17.95 4.90
N VAL A 24 3.54 18.63 3.98
CA VAL A 24 2.15 18.33 3.64
C VAL A 24 2.06 17.02 2.87
N ALA A 25 2.93 16.82 1.87
CA ALA A 25 2.97 15.58 1.12
C ALA A 25 3.34 14.39 2.03
N SER A 26 4.23 14.61 2.99
CA SER A 26 4.64 13.60 3.97
C SER A 26 3.48 13.18 4.88
N VAL A 27 2.70 14.14 5.39
CA VAL A 27 1.51 13.85 6.21
C VAL A 27 0.50 13.02 5.43
N ILE A 28 0.18 13.41 4.19
CA ILE A 28 -0.77 12.68 3.35
C ILE A 28 -0.29 11.27 3.03
N ALA A 29 0.99 11.12 2.71
CA ALA A 29 1.58 9.82 2.47
C ALA A 29 1.45 8.89 3.69
N VAL A 30 1.65 9.43 4.89
CA VAL A 30 1.48 8.67 6.14
C VAL A 30 0.00 8.34 6.40
N GLU A 31 -0.92 9.29 6.19
CA GLU A 31 -2.36 9.06 6.35
C GLU A 31 -2.87 7.99 5.38
N LEU A 32 -2.53 8.09 4.09
CA LEU A 32 -2.94 7.12 3.09
C LEU A 32 -2.32 5.74 3.34
N ALA A 33 -1.05 5.67 3.70
CA ALA A 33 -0.42 4.39 4.07
C ALA A 33 -1.09 3.78 5.32
N SER A 34 -1.46 4.59 6.30
CA SER A 34 -2.14 4.13 7.52
C SER A 34 -3.56 3.62 7.22
N SER A 35 -4.31 4.32 6.37
CA SER A 35 -5.63 3.89 5.91
C SER A 35 -5.54 2.61 5.08
N PHE A 36 -4.54 2.50 4.20
CA PHE A 36 -4.24 1.29 3.44
C PHE A 36 -3.97 0.10 4.36
N ILE A 37 -3.07 0.25 5.34
CA ILE A 37 -2.75 -0.80 6.31
C ILE A 37 -4.03 -1.23 7.04
N ARG A 38 -4.76 -0.26 7.61
CA ARG A 38 -5.97 -0.56 8.39
C ARG A 38 -6.98 -1.34 7.55
N LEU A 39 -7.22 -0.90 6.32
CA LEU A 39 -8.14 -1.59 5.43
C LEU A 39 -7.66 -3.01 5.13
N CYS A 40 -6.40 -3.18 4.71
CA CYS A 40 -5.83 -4.50 4.41
C CYS A 40 -5.88 -5.43 5.62
N MET A 41 -5.53 -4.96 6.81
CA MET A 41 -5.57 -5.76 8.04
C MET A 41 -7.00 -6.18 8.40
N CYS A 42 -7.97 -5.27 8.31
CA CYS A 42 -9.39 -5.60 8.53
C CYS A 42 -9.96 -6.53 7.46
N GLN A 43 -9.38 -6.57 6.27
CA GLN A 43 -9.87 -7.36 5.14
C GLN A 43 -9.07 -8.64 4.90
N ALA A 44 -7.95 -8.86 5.59
CA ALA A 44 -7.05 -9.99 5.33
C ALA A 44 -7.78 -11.34 5.38
N GLU A 45 -8.43 -11.66 6.50
CA GLU A 45 -9.22 -12.87 6.64
C GLU A 45 -10.44 -12.92 5.67
N PRO A 46 -11.30 -11.88 5.57
CA PRO A 46 -12.38 -11.86 4.58
C PRO A 46 -11.92 -12.11 3.14
N ILE A 47 -10.77 -11.57 2.74
CA ILE A 47 -10.17 -11.80 1.42
C ILE A 47 -9.80 -13.27 1.28
N VAL A 48 -9.06 -13.85 2.23
CA VAL A 48 -8.63 -15.25 2.17
C VAL A 48 -9.82 -16.20 2.15
N VAL A 49 -10.83 -15.99 3.00
CA VAL A 49 -12.07 -16.80 2.99
C VAL A 49 -12.76 -16.73 1.62
N ARG A 50 -12.82 -15.55 1.00
CA ARG A 50 -13.38 -15.40 -0.34
C ARG A 50 -12.54 -16.09 -1.40
N LEU A 51 -11.21 -16.01 -1.31
CA LEU A 51 -10.30 -16.67 -2.23
C LEU A 51 -10.44 -18.20 -2.11
N ALA A 52 -10.53 -18.74 -0.90
CA ALA A 52 -10.73 -20.17 -0.63
C ALA A 52 -12.03 -20.70 -1.23
N ARG A 53 -13.12 -19.92 -1.13
CA ARG A 53 -14.40 -20.27 -1.81
C ARG A 53 -14.29 -20.34 -3.34
N ASN A 54 -13.30 -19.67 -3.92
CA ASN A 54 -13.06 -19.62 -5.37
C ASN A 54 -11.81 -20.39 -5.78
N GLU A 55 -11.29 -21.27 -4.92
CA GLU A 55 -10.07 -22.04 -5.16
C GLU A 55 -10.06 -22.77 -6.52
N PRO A 56 -11.16 -23.40 -6.99
CA PRO A 56 -11.17 -24.03 -8.32
C PRO A 56 -10.89 -23.06 -9.46
N THR A 57 -11.29 -21.80 -9.32
CA THR A 57 -11.01 -20.74 -10.31
C THR A 57 -9.57 -20.23 -10.19
N LEU A 58 -9.05 -20.09 -8.96
CA LEU A 58 -7.67 -19.65 -8.73
C LEU A 58 -6.64 -20.59 -9.34
N ARG A 59 -6.92 -21.90 -9.38
CA ARG A 59 -6.04 -22.92 -9.99
C ARG A 59 -6.04 -22.90 -11.53
N GLN A 60 -6.97 -22.19 -12.16
CA GLN A 60 -6.99 -22.04 -13.62
C GLN A 60 -5.99 -20.98 -14.07
N GLY A 61 -5.50 -21.09 -15.31
CA GLY A 61 -4.64 -20.07 -15.91
C GLY A 61 -5.32 -18.70 -15.89
N GLY A 62 -4.64 -17.69 -15.34
CA GLY A 62 -5.16 -16.32 -15.19
C GLY A 62 -6.17 -16.12 -14.04
N GLY A 63 -6.51 -17.18 -13.28
CA GLY A 63 -7.47 -17.11 -12.18
C GLY A 63 -7.06 -16.16 -11.05
N ILE A 64 -5.76 -16.17 -10.69
CA ILE A 64 -5.18 -15.26 -9.70
C ILE A 64 -5.24 -13.81 -10.22
N ASP A 65 -4.85 -13.53 -11.45
CA ASP A 65 -4.84 -12.18 -12.01
C ASP A 65 -6.24 -11.57 -12.07
N LEU A 66 -7.25 -12.38 -12.39
CA LEU A 66 -8.65 -11.96 -12.34
C LEU A 66 -9.05 -11.55 -10.92
N HIS A 67 -8.71 -12.36 -9.91
CA HIS A 67 -9.02 -12.05 -8.51
C HIS A 67 -8.23 -10.85 -7.99
N LYS A 68 -6.96 -10.70 -8.36
CA LYS A 68 -6.16 -9.49 -8.09
C LYS A 68 -6.92 -8.25 -8.55
N ARG A 69 -7.38 -8.22 -9.80
CA ARG A 69 -8.11 -7.08 -10.39
C ARG A 69 -9.46 -6.81 -9.70
N ILE A 70 -10.27 -7.85 -9.49
CA ILE A 70 -11.61 -7.69 -8.90
C ILE A 70 -11.51 -7.22 -7.44
N VAL A 71 -10.62 -7.83 -6.67
CA VAL A 71 -10.48 -7.53 -5.25
C VAL A 71 -9.81 -6.18 -5.04
N SER A 72 -8.75 -5.85 -5.80
CA SER A 72 -8.08 -4.56 -5.66
C SER A 72 -9.00 -3.39 -5.98
N GLN A 73 -9.84 -3.51 -7.02
CA GLN A 73 -10.85 -2.49 -7.33
C GLN A 73 -11.86 -2.31 -6.19
N ARG A 74 -12.30 -3.42 -5.56
CA ARG A 74 -13.23 -3.36 -4.43
C ARG A 74 -12.61 -2.70 -3.21
N LEU A 75 -11.36 -3.03 -2.90
CA LEU A 75 -10.62 -2.41 -1.80
C LEU A 75 -10.38 -0.93 -2.07
N TYR A 76 -9.99 -0.57 -3.29
CA TYR A 76 -9.84 0.83 -3.68
C TYR A 76 -11.13 1.62 -3.44
N ARG A 77 -12.29 1.10 -3.85
CA ARG A 77 -13.58 1.78 -3.60
C ARG A 77 -13.91 2.01 -2.13
N LEU A 78 -13.34 1.22 -1.21
CA LEU A 78 -13.54 1.41 0.23
C LEU A 78 -12.66 2.53 0.79
N ILE A 79 -11.46 2.75 0.23
CA ILE A 79 -10.52 3.80 0.65
C ILE A 79 -10.64 5.08 -0.18
N ASP A 80 -11.29 5.05 -1.33
CA ASP A 80 -11.47 6.18 -2.25
C ASP A 80 -11.95 7.49 -1.56
N PRO A 81 -12.92 7.46 -0.60
CA PRO A 81 -13.29 8.66 0.14
C PRO A 81 -12.14 9.24 0.99
N ASP A 82 -11.27 8.39 1.55
CA ASP A 82 -10.10 8.82 2.32
C ASP A 82 -9.05 9.44 1.40
N VAL A 83 -8.84 8.85 0.22
CA VAL A 83 -7.94 9.40 -0.82
C VAL A 83 -8.40 10.79 -1.22
N PHE A 84 -9.69 10.94 -1.54
CA PHE A 84 -10.24 12.23 -1.94
C PHE A 84 -10.09 13.29 -0.83
N ARG A 85 -10.41 12.94 0.43
CA ARG A 85 -10.26 13.86 1.56
C ARG A 85 -8.81 14.30 1.77
N ALA A 86 -7.86 13.36 1.68
CA ALA A 86 -6.45 13.68 1.87
C ALA A 86 -5.93 14.62 0.77
N LEU A 87 -6.32 14.40 -0.49
CA LEU A 87 -5.87 15.23 -1.61
C LEU A 87 -6.53 16.60 -1.67
N ALA A 88 -7.82 16.69 -1.33
CA ALA A 88 -8.54 17.97 -1.31
C ALA A 88 -7.89 19.00 -0.37
N ALA A 89 -7.20 18.54 0.68
CA ALA A 89 -6.51 19.41 1.64
C ALA A 89 -5.16 19.97 1.13
N ALA A 90 -4.59 19.42 0.05
CA ALA A 90 -3.18 19.65 -0.28
C ALA A 90 -2.83 19.76 -1.76
N VAL A 91 -3.73 19.39 -2.65
CA VAL A 91 -3.52 19.48 -4.10
C VAL A 91 -4.49 20.53 -4.64
N PRO A 92 -4.00 21.55 -5.37
CA PRO A 92 -4.87 22.50 -6.07
C PRO A 92 -5.84 21.76 -7.00
N LEU A 93 -7.07 22.27 -7.11
CA LEU A 93 -8.12 21.63 -7.92
C LEU A 93 -7.69 21.36 -9.37
N SER A 94 -6.87 22.25 -9.94
CA SER A 94 -6.32 22.13 -11.31
C SER A 94 -5.51 20.86 -11.54
N HIS A 95 -4.95 20.27 -10.48
CA HIS A 95 -4.12 19.06 -10.57
C HIS A 95 -4.70 17.87 -9.78
N ALA A 96 -5.88 18.05 -9.18
CA ALA A 96 -6.49 17.02 -8.33
C ALA A 96 -6.83 15.75 -9.11
N GLU A 97 -7.34 15.87 -10.35
CA GLU A 97 -7.68 14.72 -11.20
C GLU A 97 -6.45 13.89 -11.55
N TYR A 98 -5.33 14.55 -11.89
CA TYR A 98 -4.07 13.88 -12.15
C TYR A 98 -3.58 13.12 -10.91
N ALA A 99 -3.51 13.79 -9.75
CA ALA A 99 -3.08 13.17 -8.50
C ALA A 99 -3.98 11.98 -8.12
N LEU A 100 -5.30 12.13 -8.24
CA LEU A 100 -6.28 11.08 -7.97
C LEU A 100 -6.04 9.86 -8.86
N SER A 101 -5.91 10.04 -10.18
CA SER A 101 -5.68 8.93 -11.12
C SER A 101 -4.37 8.17 -10.82
N ARG A 102 -3.30 8.91 -10.49
CA ARG A 102 -1.99 8.32 -10.15
C ARG A 102 -2.05 7.53 -8.84
N ILE A 103 -2.72 8.09 -7.83
CA ILE A 103 -2.88 7.43 -6.53
C ILE A 103 -3.83 6.23 -6.62
N GLU A 104 -4.89 6.31 -7.41
CA GLU A 104 -5.75 5.16 -7.69
C GLU A 104 -4.93 4.01 -8.26
N THR A 105 -4.16 4.29 -9.31
CA THR A 105 -3.33 3.27 -9.97
C THR A 105 -2.38 2.64 -8.97
N LEU A 106 -1.64 3.46 -8.22
CA LEU A 106 -0.73 3.00 -7.16
C LEU A 106 -1.43 2.10 -6.16
N LEU A 107 -2.54 2.56 -5.55
CA LEU A 107 -3.23 1.80 -4.50
C LEU A 107 -3.79 0.48 -5.04
N ARG A 108 -4.33 0.48 -6.27
CA ARG A 108 -4.84 -0.75 -6.90
C ARG A 108 -3.75 -1.77 -7.16
N ASP A 109 -2.57 -1.33 -7.59
CA ASP A 109 -1.41 -2.21 -7.77
C ASP A 109 -0.96 -2.80 -6.42
N GLN A 110 -0.86 -1.97 -5.39
CA GLN A 110 -0.47 -2.40 -4.06
C GLN A 110 -1.50 -3.35 -3.41
N PHE A 111 -2.81 -3.10 -3.56
CA PHE A 111 -3.84 -4.05 -3.15
C PHE A 111 -3.75 -5.36 -3.93
N ALA A 112 -3.48 -5.28 -5.24
CA ALA A 112 -3.34 -6.46 -6.07
C ALA A 112 -2.18 -7.34 -5.60
N ASP A 113 -1.06 -6.76 -5.18
CA ASP A 113 0.09 -7.51 -4.68
C ASP A 113 -0.19 -8.21 -3.34
N VAL A 114 -0.91 -7.55 -2.44
CA VAL A 114 -1.39 -8.19 -1.19
C VAL A 114 -2.31 -9.37 -1.51
N VAL A 115 -3.27 -9.21 -2.43
CA VAL A 115 -4.19 -10.27 -2.84
C VAL A 115 -3.45 -11.41 -3.56
N GLY A 116 -2.48 -11.08 -4.41
CA GLY A 116 -1.66 -12.06 -5.12
C GLY A 116 -0.84 -12.90 -4.15
N THR A 117 -0.27 -12.27 -3.12
CA THR A 117 0.44 -12.96 -2.04
C THR A 117 -0.52 -13.89 -1.29
N ALA A 118 -1.67 -13.39 -0.87
CA ALA A 118 -2.69 -14.19 -0.17
C ALA A 118 -3.13 -15.41 -1.01
N ALA A 119 -3.40 -15.21 -2.30
CA ALA A 119 -3.82 -16.28 -3.20
C ALA A 119 -2.71 -17.32 -3.43
N GLY A 120 -1.45 -16.89 -3.58
CA GLY A 120 -0.31 -17.78 -3.71
C GLY A 120 -0.15 -18.70 -2.50
N TYR A 121 -0.09 -18.10 -1.30
CA TYR A 121 0.05 -18.85 -0.06
C TYR A 121 -1.16 -19.71 0.28
N LEU A 122 -2.37 -19.28 -0.11
CA LEU A 122 -3.57 -20.10 0.06
C LEU A 122 -3.46 -21.42 -0.72
N LEU A 123 -2.91 -21.37 -1.94
CA LEU A 123 -2.76 -22.55 -2.80
C LEU A 123 -1.58 -23.45 -2.41
N SER A 124 -0.51 -22.89 -1.82
CA SER A 124 0.68 -23.65 -1.41
C SER A 124 0.63 -24.17 0.01
N ASP A 125 0.26 -23.32 0.97
CA ASP A 125 0.48 -23.53 2.41
C ASP A 125 -0.82 -23.46 3.23
N GLY A 126 -1.92 -23.06 2.59
CA GLY A 126 -3.26 -23.06 3.17
C GLY A 126 -3.68 -21.74 3.82
N HIS A 127 -4.77 -21.81 4.57
CA HIS A 127 -5.55 -20.64 4.99
C HIS A 127 -4.79 -19.70 5.94
N ASP A 128 -4.18 -20.25 7.00
CA ASP A 128 -3.53 -19.43 8.03
C ASP A 128 -2.25 -18.76 7.51
N ALA A 129 -1.47 -19.50 6.69
CA ALA A 129 -0.31 -18.96 6.00
C ALA A 129 -0.69 -17.81 5.07
N ALA A 130 -1.80 -17.94 4.33
CA ALA A 130 -2.30 -16.87 3.47
C ALA A 130 -2.63 -15.58 4.24
N ILE A 131 -3.27 -15.69 5.42
CA ILE A 131 -3.60 -14.52 6.27
C ILE A 131 -2.32 -13.85 6.78
N GLN A 132 -1.38 -14.64 7.31
CA GLN A 132 -0.11 -14.14 7.82
C GLN A 132 0.71 -13.45 6.72
N MET A 133 0.79 -14.06 5.53
CA MET A 133 1.56 -13.51 4.43
C MET A 133 0.87 -12.32 3.76
N ALA A 134 -0.46 -12.26 3.74
CA ALA A 134 -1.19 -11.04 3.35
C ALA A 134 -0.87 -9.87 4.29
N THR A 135 -0.73 -10.14 5.60
CA THR A 135 -0.33 -9.14 6.60
C THR A 135 1.10 -8.65 6.35
N VAL A 136 2.05 -9.56 6.08
CA VAL A 136 3.42 -9.19 5.73
C VAL A 136 3.46 -8.35 4.44
N ALA A 137 2.79 -8.81 3.38
CA ALA A 137 2.68 -8.07 2.12
C ALA A 137 2.09 -6.68 2.32
N THR A 138 1.10 -6.53 3.21
CA THR A 138 0.50 -5.24 3.55
C THR A 138 1.54 -4.27 4.08
N THR A 139 2.44 -4.72 4.95
CA THR A 139 3.49 -3.85 5.52
C THR A 139 4.51 -3.39 4.47
N MET A 140 4.85 -4.27 3.51
CA MET A 140 5.75 -3.92 2.40
C MET A 140 5.07 -2.96 1.43
N ALA A 141 3.84 -3.27 1.02
CA ALA A 141 3.03 -2.44 0.14
C ALA A 141 2.77 -1.05 0.73
N ALA A 142 2.54 -0.93 2.04
CA ALA A 142 2.35 0.36 2.70
C ALA A 142 3.59 1.25 2.67
N ARG A 143 4.79 0.67 2.71
CA ARG A 143 6.05 1.43 2.54
C ARG A 143 6.14 2.00 1.12
N GLU A 144 5.78 1.21 0.12
CA GLU A 144 5.72 1.66 -1.28
C GLU A 144 4.66 2.76 -1.47
N VAL A 145 3.45 2.58 -0.92
CA VAL A 145 2.40 3.62 -0.94
C VAL A 145 2.95 4.92 -0.37
N ARG A 146 3.57 4.88 0.81
CA ARG A 146 4.11 6.07 1.46
C ARG A 146 5.15 6.77 0.58
N GLY A 147 6.14 6.04 0.07
CA GLY A 147 7.19 6.64 -0.77
C GLY A 147 6.62 7.26 -2.05
N ARG A 148 5.76 6.51 -2.75
CA ARG A 148 5.21 6.92 -4.05
C ARG A 148 4.20 8.05 -3.97
N VAL A 149 3.41 8.14 -2.89
CA VAL A 149 2.47 9.25 -2.70
C VAL A 149 3.23 10.57 -2.57
N VAL A 150 4.36 10.58 -1.83
CA VAL A 150 5.22 11.78 -1.74
C VAL A 150 5.71 12.19 -3.14
N GLU A 151 6.21 11.25 -3.93
CA GLU A 151 6.66 11.51 -5.30
C GLU A 151 5.53 12.06 -6.19
N ILE A 152 4.34 11.48 -6.12
CA ILE A 152 3.18 11.90 -6.92
C ILE A 152 2.80 13.35 -6.56
N ILE A 153 2.66 13.67 -5.28
CA ILE A 153 2.27 15.01 -4.84
C ILE A 153 3.34 16.04 -5.23
N ALA A 154 4.62 15.71 -5.05
CA ALA A 154 5.72 16.60 -5.43
C ALA A 154 5.70 16.92 -6.93
N ARG A 155 5.51 15.92 -7.80
CA ARG A 155 5.40 16.12 -9.27
C ARG A 155 4.17 16.92 -9.66
N THR A 156 3.06 16.75 -8.94
CA THR A 156 1.80 17.44 -9.20
C THR A 156 1.88 18.94 -8.90
N ARG A 157 2.84 19.36 -8.06
CA ARG A 157 3.07 20.76 -7.68
C ARG A 157 4.08 21.49 -8.57
N GLN A 158 4.76 20.78 -9.47
CA GLN A 158 5.67 21.40 -10.44
C GLN A 158 4.86 22.02 -11.59
N PRO A 159 5.18 23.25 -12.03
CA PRO A 159 4.54 23.83 -13.20
C PRO A 159 4.80 22.91 -14.41
N ILE A 160 3.75 22.63 -15.16
CA ILE A 160 3.86 21.92 -16.45
C ILE A 160 4.68 22.84 -17.35
N GLU A 161 5.94 22.51 -17.61
CA GLU A 161 6.68 23.14 -18.70
C GLU A 161 5.96 22.77 -20.00
N GLU A 162 5.26 23.76 -20.58
CA GLU A 162 4.64 23.64 -21.90
C GLU A 162 5.74 23.33 -22.92
N VAL A 163 5.64 22.16 -23.57
CA VAL A 163 6.45 21.78 -24.75
C VAL A 163 5.73 22.24 -26.01
#